data_AF-A0A1H6DYB5-F1
#
_entry.id   AF-A0A1H6DYB5-F1
#
_cell.length_a   1.000
_cell.length_b   1.000
_cell.length_c   1.000
_cell.angle_alpha   90.00
_cell.angle_beta   90.00
_cell.angle_gamma   90.00
#
_symmetry.space_group_name_H-M   'P 1'
#
loop_
_entity.id
_entity.type
_entity.pdbx_description
1 polymer ?
#
loop_
_entity_poly.entity_id
_entity_poly.type
_entity_poly.pdbx_seq_one_letter_code
_entity_poly.pdbx_strand_id
1 'polypeptide(L)'
;MLRDRHGEAKLIDLDGFAVGPREWDLALTAIYFDSFGWHTREEYETFAKVYGLDIMQWPGYPVMREVREFLMVTWIAQKASESERTAQEAAKRIAALRTGASRKDWQPY
;
A
#
# COMPACT_ATOMS: atom_id res chain seq x y z
N MET A 1 -0.26 -13.21 -8.31
CA MET A 1 1.17 -13.57 -8.10
C MET A 1 1.72 -14.14 -9.39
N LEU A 2 2.73 -13.51 -9.98
CA LEU A 2 3.33 -13.99 -11.21
C LEU A 2 4.26 -15.18 -10.91
N ARG A 3 4.13 -16.24 -11.70
CA ARG A 3 4.92 -17.46 -11.57
C ARG A 3 5.58 -17.78 -12.91
N ASP A 4 6.77 -18.37 -12.87
CA ASP A 4 7.39 -18.87 -14.08
C ASP A 4 6.76 -20.20 -14.53
N ARG A 5 7.27 -20.75 -15.64
CA ARG A 5 6.84 -22.06 -16.19
C ARG A 5 7.07 -23.25 -15.24
N HIS A 6 7.85 -23.07 -14.18
CA HIS A 6 8.13 -24.07 -13.15
C HIS A 6 7.27 -23.87 -11.90
N GLY A 7 6.40 -22.85 -11.89
CA GLY A 7 5.52 -22.54 -10.77
C GLY A 7 6.18 -21.68 -9.68
N GLU A 8 7.42 -21.22 -9.89
CA GLU A 8 8.13 -20.44 -8.88
C GLU A 8 7.69 -18.98 -8.87
N ALA A 9 7.57 -18.43 -7.66
CA ALA A 9 7.36 -17.02 -7.41
C ALA A 9 8.44 -16.16 -8.09
N LYS A 10 8.05 -15.14 -8.87
CA LYS A 10 8.99 -14.14 -9.38
C LYS A 10 8.65 -12.75 -8.86
N LEU A 11 9.69 -12.05 -8.42
CA LEU A 11 9.62 -10.62 -8.11
C LEU A 11 9.80 -9.84 -9.42
N ILE A 12 8.92 -8.88 -9.66
CA ILE A 12 8.86 -8.05 -10.87
C ILE A 12 8.64 -6.59 -10.48
N ASP A 13 8.58 -5.71 -11.48
CA ASP A 13 8.29 -4.28 -11.31
C ASP A 13 9.31 -3.59 -10.39
N LEU A 14 10.54 -3.50 -10.88
CA LEU A 14 11.72 -3.03 -10.13
C LEU A 14 12.04 -1.56 -10.41
N ASP A 15 11.12 -0.78 -10.99
CA ASP A 15 11.34 0.62 -11.36
C ASP A 15 11.61 1.52 -10.13
N GLY A 16 11.19 1.07 -8.94
CA GLY A 16 11.45 1.73 -7.65
C GLY A 16 12.47 1.01 -6.75
N PHE A 17 13.25 0.05 -7.27
CA PHE A 17 14.18 -0.72 -6.45
C PHE A 17 15.39 0.11 -6.02
N ALA A 18 15.66 0.17 -4.72
CA ALA A 18 16.72 0.98 -4.15
C ALA A 18 17.24 0.38 -2.84
N VAL A 19 18.41 0.85 -2.38
CA VAL A 19 18.91 0.56 -1.03
C VAL A 19 18.16 1.43 -0.03
N GLY A 20 17.49 0.81 0.94
CA GLY A 20 16.70 1.51 1.94
C GLY A 20 16.41 0.65 3.18
N PRO A 21 15.71 1.22 4.18
CA PRO A 21 15.30 0.47 5.35
C PRO A 21 14.26 -0.58 4.94
N ARG A 22 14.36 -1.79 5.48
CA ARG A 22 13.39 -2.88 5.25
C ARG A 22 11.95 -2.46 5.56
N GLU A 23 11.77 -1.55 6.52
CA GLU A 23 10.47 -1.01 6.92
C GLU A 23 9.73 -0.36 5.73
N TRP A 24 10.48 0.15 4.75
CA TRP A 24 9.91 0.66 3.50
C TRP A 24 9.17 -0.43 2.72
N ASP A 25 9.75 -1.63 2.64
CA ASP A 25 9.19 -2.76 1.89
C ASP A 25 7.99 -3.39 2.61
N LEU A 26 8.04 -3.47 3.95
CA LEU A 26 6.98 -4.10 4.75
C LEU A 26 5.72 -3.23 4.87
N ALA A 27 5.89 -1.90 4.80
CA ALA A 27 4.80 -0.96 5.06
C ALA A 27 3.58 -1.22 4.17
N LEU A 28 3.77 -1.53 2.88
CA LEU A 28 2.65 -1.72 1.95
C LEU A 28 1.74 -2.87 2.36
N THR A 29 2.30 -4.03 2.72
CA THR A 29 1.51 -5.19 3.16
C THR A 29 0.70 -4.86 4.41
N ALA A 30 1.28 -4.12 5.36
CA ALA A 30 0.57 -3.67 6.56
C ALA A 30 -0.55 -2.66 6.23
N ILE A 31 -0.31 -1.69 5.34
CA ILE A 31 -1.31 -0.70 4.91
C ILE A 31 -2.50 -1.36 4.22
N TYR A 32 -2.24 -2.37 3.38
CA TYR A 32 -3.28 -3.13 2.70
C TYR A 32 -4.19 -3.86 3.69
N PHE A 33 -3.68 -4.30 4.83
CA PHE A 33 -4.49 -4.84 5.92
C PHE A 33 -5.16 -3.72 6.75
N ASP A 34 -4.38 -2.82 7.34
CA ASP A 34 -4.78 -1.83 8.34
C ASP A 34 -5.67 -0.72 7.75
N SER A 35 -5.19 -0.02 6.72
CA SER A 35 -5.86 1.15 6.16
C SER A 35 -6.96 0.78 5.18
N PHE A 36 -6.70 -0.18 4.30
CA PHE A 36 -7.57 -0.46 3.16
C PHE A 36 -8.46 -1.68 3.35
N GLY A 37 -8.08 -2.62 4.23
CA GLY A 37 -8.82 -3.88 4.42
C GLY A 37 -8.79 -4.78 3.18
N TRP A 38 -7.79 -4.64 2.33
CA TRP A 38 -7.55 -5.50 1.15
C TRP A 38 -6.95 -6.85 1.52
N HIS A 39 -6.25 -6.94 2.66
CA HIS A 39 -5.80 -8.20 3.24
C HIS A 39 -6.62 -8.58 4.46
N THR A 40 -6.78 -9.89 4.68
CA THR A 40 -7.35 -10.38 5.93
C THR A 40 -6.33 -10.33 7.07
N ARG A 41 -6.82 -10.46 8.29
CA ARG A 41 -5.96 -10.57 9.48
C ARG A 41 -5.02 -11.76 9.37
N GLU A 42 -5.54 -12.92 8.96
CA GLU A 42 -4.80 -14.17 8.86
C GLU A 42 -3.68 -14.07 7.81
N GLU A 43 -3.94 -13.39 6.69
CA GLU A 43 -2.94 -13.11 5.66
C GLU A 43 -1.79 -12.24 6.21
N TYR A 44 -2.13 -11.15 6.91
CA TYR A 44 -1.14 -10.26 7.49
C TYR A 44 -0.32 -10.93 8.60
N GLU A 45 -0.97 -11.63 9.52
CA GLU A 45 -0.31 -12.35 10.62
C GLU A 45 0.63 -13.44 10.08
N THR A 46 0.22 -14.14 9.01
CA THR A 46 1.08 -15.11 8.33
C THR A 46 2.30 -14.43 7.70
N PHE A 47 2.11 -13.29 7.02
CA PHE A 47 3.21 -12.52 6.45
C PHE A 47 4.22 -12.08 7.51
N ALA A 48 3.75 -11.42 8.58
CA ALA A 48 4.61 -10.94 9.66
C ALA A 48 5.39 -12.10 10.32
N LYS A 49 4.72 -13.24 10.54
CA LYS A 49 5.34 -14.45 11.10
C LYS A 49 6.43 -15.02 10.19
N VAL A 50 6.17 -15.15 8.89
CA VAL A 50 7.12 -15.73 7.93
C VAL A 50 8.30 -14.78 7.69
N TYR A 51 8.04 -13.48 7.61
CA TYR A 51 9.10 -12.48 7.46
C TYR A 51 9.95 -12.34 8.74
N GLY A 52 9.34 -12.54 9.91
CA GLY A 52 10.01 -12.43 11.22
C GLY A 52 10.00 -11.02 11.81
N LEU A 53 9.21 -10.10 11.24
CA LEU A 53 9.02 -8.73 11.75
C LEU A 53 7.58 -8.28 11.50
N ASP A 54 6.92 -7.84 12.57
CA ASP A 54 5.65 -7.13 12.47
C ASP A 54 5.91 -5.63 12.50
N ILE A 55 5.80 -4.97 11.35
CA ILE A 55 6.05 -3.53 11.24
C ILE A 55 5.02 -2.71 12.04
N MET A 56 3.80 -3.22 12.26
CA MET A 56 2.78 -2.49 13.03
C MET A 56 3.18 -2.31 14.51
N GLN A 57 4.13 -3.10 15.02
CA GLN A 57 4.70 -2.94 16.37
C GLN A 57 5.83 -1.91 16.42
N TRP A 58 6.35 -1.47 15.27
CA TRP A 58 7.39 -0.46 15.22
C TRP A 58 6.78 0.94 15.40
N PRO A 59 7.27 1.78 16.34
CA PRO A 59 6.71 3.11 16.59
C PRO A 59 6.73 4.06 15.39
N GLY A 60 7.59 3.80 14.38
CA GLY A 60 7.66 4.59 13.16
C GLY A 60 6.59 4.25 12.11
N TYR A 61 5.86 3.14 12.28
CA TYR A 61 4.87 2.69 11.30
C TYR A 61 3.76 3.71 11.01
N PRO A 62 3.15 4.40 11.99
CA PRO A 62 2.12 5.39 11.70
C PRO A 62 2.59 6.48 10.73
N VAL A 63 3.82 6.98 10.90
CA VAL A 63 4.43 7.99 10.01
C VAL A 63 4.70 7.39 8.63
N MET A 64 5.26 6.17 8.59
CA MET A 64 5.55 5.49 7.32
C MET A 64 4.26 5.24 6.50
N ARG A 65 3.19 4.85 7.17
CA ARG A 65 1.86 4.68 6.60
C ARG A 65 1.36 5.98 5.98
N GLU A 66 1.41 7.09 6.72
CA GLU A 66 0.97 8.40 6.21
C GLU A 66 1.78 8.83 4.97
N VAL A 67 3.10 8.62 4.97
CA VAL A 67 3.96 8.92 3.80
C VAL A 67 3.56 8.07 2.60
N ARG A 68 3.37 6.76 2.78
CA ARG A 68 2.98 5.83 1.69
C ARG A 68 1.59 6.16 1.14
N GLU A 69 0.63 6.42 2.01
CA GLU A 69 -0.72 6.84 1.59
C GLU A 69 -0.68 8.16 0.83
N PHE A 70 0.09 9.14 1.30
CA PHE A 70 0.28 10.40 0.60
C PHE A 70 0.86 10.19 -0.81
N LEU A 71 1.90 9.36 -0.94
CA LEU A 71 2.48 9.01 -2.25
C LEU A 71 1.44 8.38 -3.19
N MET A 72 0.63 7.43 -2.71
CA MET A 72 -0.45 6.84 -3.50
C MET A 72 -1.49 7.88 -3.96
N VAL A 73 -1.81 8.87 -3.12
CA VAL A 73 -2.72 9.97 -3.49
C VAL A 73 -2.09 10.89 -4.53
N THR A 74 -0.80 11.22 -4.40
CA THR A 74 -0.12 12.05 -5.40
C THR A 74 -0.07 11.35 -6.76
N TRP A 75 0.14 10.04 -6.78
CA TRP A 75 0.15 9.24 -8.01
C TRP A 75 -1.21 9.25 -8.71
N ILE A 76 -2.31 9.01 -7.98
CA ILE A 76 -3.65 9.03 -8.60
C ILE A 76 -4.02 10.44 -9.08
N ALA A 77 -3.58 11.48 -8.37
CA ALA A 77 -3.84 12.87 -8.74
C ALA A 77 -3.15 13.26 -10.06
N GLN A 78 -1.97 12.71 -10.35
CA GLN A 78 -1.28 12.93 -11.63
C GLN A 78 -2.07 12.36 -12.82
N LYS A 79 -2.88 11.32 -12.59
CA LYS A 79 -3.72 10.66 -13.60
C LYS A 79 -5.15 11.22 -13.67
N ALA A 80 -5.49 12.22 -12.86
CA ALA A 80 -6.86 12.71 -12.76
C ALA A 80 -7.42 13.22 -14.09
N SER A 81 -6.58 13.73 -15.00
CA SER A 81 -6.99 14.19 -16.32
C SER A 81 -7.27 13.07 -17.33
N GLU A 82 -6.86 11.82 -17.03
CA GLU A 82 -7.00 10.69 -17.95
C GLU A 82 -8.43 10.13 -17.99
N SER A 83 -9.17 10.24 -16.88
CA SER A 83 -10.59 9.84 -16.84
C SER A 83 -11.35 10.44 -15.66
N GLU A 84 -12.67 10.63 -15.84
CA GLU A 84 -13.59 11.07 -14.78
C GLU A 84 -13.55 10.13 -13.55
N ARG A 85 -13.44 8.81 -13.78
CA ARG A 85 -13.31 7.82 -12.69
C ARG A 85 -12.05 8.06 -11.85
N THR A 86 -10.95 8.46 -12.50
CA THR A 86 -9.67 8.74 -11.84
C THR A 86 -9.70 10.07 -11.11
N ALA A 87 -10.33 11.10 -11.70
CA ALA A 87 -10.58 12.36 -11.03
C ALA A 87 -11.42 12.19 -9.74
N GLN A 88 -12.49 11.41 -9.80
CA GLN A 88 -13.36 11.14 -8.65
C GLN A 88 -12.62 10.40 -7.53
N GLU A 89 -11.83 9.37 -7.87
CA GLU A 89 -11.02 8.68 -6.88
C GLU A 89 -9.97 9.61 -6.27
N ALA A 90 -9.27 10.41 -7.09
CA ALA A 90 -8.29 11.39 -6.59
C ALA A 90 -8.93 12.38 -5.61
N ALA A 91 -10.09 12.95 -5.95
CA ALA A 91 -10.82 13.86 -5.08
C ALA A 91 -11.22 13.18 -3.75
N LYS A 92 -11.72 11.94 -3.81
CA LYS A 92 -12.08 11.13 -2.62
C LYS A 92 -10.88 10.92 -1.70
N ARG A 93 -9.73 10.52 -2.26
CA ARG A 93 -8.53 10.25 -1.46
C ARG A 93 -7.94 11.51 -0.84
N ILE A 94 -7.93 12.62 -1.58
CA ILE A 94 -7.51 13.93 -1.06
C ILE A 94 -8.39 14.36 0.11
N ALA A 95 -9.71 14.19 -0.02
CA ALA A 95 -10.65 14.51 1.06
C ALA A 95 -10.38 13.63 2.29
N ALA A 96 -10.18 12.32 2.11
CA ALA A 96 -9.91 11.41 3.22
C ALA A 96 -8.60 11.73 3.96
N LEU A 97 -7.53 12.12 3.25
CA LEU A 97 -6.29 12.58 3.90
C LEU A 97 -6.49 13.86 4.72
N ARG A 98 -7.30 14.81 4.23
CA ARG A 98 -7.55 16.09 4.91
C ARG A 98 -8.43 15.96 6.16
N THR A 99 -9.39 15.03 6.14
CA THR A 99 -10.40 14.89 7.20
C THR A 99 -10.10 13.73 8.14
N GLY A 100 -9.13 12.87 7.81
CA GLY A 100 -8.88 11.63 8.53
C GLY A 100 -9.96 10.57 8.28
N ALA A 101 -10.77 10.70 7.23
CA ALA A 101 -11.82 9.72 6.92
C ALA A 101 -11.24 8.32 6.62
N SER A 102 -12.11 7.32 6.73
CA SER A 102 -11.78 5.93 6.39
C SER A 102 -11.25 5.81 4.97
N ARG A 103 -10.34 4.87 4.76
CA ARG A 103 -9.73 4.55 3.46
C ARG A 103 -10.17 3.19 2.92
N LYS A 104 -11.06 2.50 3.63
CA LYS A 104 -11.51 1.14 3.29
C LYS A 104 -12.28 1.04 1.98
N ASP A 105 -12.79 2.16 1.47
CA ASP A 105 -13.51 2.23 0.20
C ASP A 105 -12.61 2.62 -0.98
N TRP A 106 -11.29 2.79 -0.76
CA TRP A 106 -10.33 3.08 -1.81
C TRP A 106 -10.20 1.87 -2.74
N GLN A 107 -10.27 2.14 -4.04
CA GLN A 107 -10.22 1.08 -5.06
C GLN A 107 -8.77 0.77 -5.43
N PRO A 108 -8.38 -0.51 -5.61
CA PRO A 108 -7.13 -0.83 -6.28
C PRO A 108 -7.20 -0.29 -7.73
N TYR A 109 -6.12 0.34 -8.20
CA TYR A 109 -6.06 1.04 -9.48
C TYR A 109 -5.04 0.41 -10.43
#